data_AF-A0A6L6I1L6-F1
#
_entry.id   AF-A0A6L6I1L6-F1
#
_cell.length_a   1.000
_cell.length_b   1.000
_cell.length_c   1.000
_cell.angle_alpha   90.00
_cell.angle_beta   90.00
_cell.angle_gamma   90.00
#
_symmetry.space_group_name_H-M   'P 1'
#
loop_
_entity.id
_entity.type
_entity.pdbx_description
1 polymer ?
#
loop_
_entity_poly.entity_id
_entity_poly.type
_entity_poly.pdbx_seq_one_letter_code
_entity_poly.pdbx_strand_id
1 'polypeptide(L)'
;SETAAASSKNAAKTSETNAANSAQAAAASQTASANSATAAKKSETNAKNSETATKASEKNAKSSQTAAKTSETNAKDSEANAKVSETAAANSAKASAASQTAAKASEDAAREYANQTAEPYRYVLQPLPDVWIPFNDSLDMITGYSPGYKKVKIGDNVVQVASDKQVNFSRASTATYINKSGELKTAEINEPRFECDGLLIEGQRTNFFQNSTDPSKWNKSTSLDVTETGTDSFGFNYGRFVVQDSIVGTSKAHTIIGLYSSTGGVDTSGDEKHVTISCRVKSEVDNIAVRILFEHYDGEVRTSIGAANLNLTTRIISKTGQTSRVTARSVKDDATGWIFFEATLKADTTENTVGGFVQYSPDTGQMVTSGDYLDVTTPQIEAGTGASSFIVTGTAPATRASDMVTVPIKNNLYNLPFTVLCEVHKNWYKTPNAAPRVFDTGGHQTGAGIVMGFGSSGGYDGFPYCDIGGSNRRINENAGLEKMLIGMRVKSERSTCVVSNGKLSSETKTKWEYIRSTATIRIGGQTTAGLRHLFGHVRNFRLWHKELTDAQLGEVVE
;
A
#
# COMPACT_ATOMS: atom_id res chain seq x y z
N SER A 1 -75.11 112.14 45.92
CA SER A 1 -73.65 111.93 45.78
C SER A 1 -73.20 110.50 46.11
N GLU A 2 -74.07 109.50 46.18
CA GLU A 2 -73.63 108.09 46.32
C GLU A 2 -73.23 107.46 44.97
N THR A 3 -73.83 107.97 43.89
CA THR A 3 -73.68 107.44 42.53
C THR A 3 -72.26 107.60 41.98
N ALA A 4 -71.59 108.75 42.21
CA ALA A 4 -70.25 109.02 41.68
C ALA A 4 -69.14 108.18 42.36
N ALA A 5 -69.26 107.94 43.67
CA ALA A 5 -68.31 107.12 44.42
C ALA A 5 -68.45 105.63 44.05
N ALA A 6 -69.68 105.15 43.85
CA ALA A 6 -69.94 103.81 43.31
C ALA A 6 -69.40 103.65 41.88
N SER A 7 -69.57 104.67 41.02
CA SER A 7 -69.01 104.67 39.66
C SER A 7 -67.49 104.64 39.62
N SER A 8 -66.80 105.44 40.46
CA SER A 8 -65.33 105.46 40.53
C SER A 8 -64.76 104.16 41.09
N LYS A 9 -65.38 103.59 42.13
CA LYS A 9 -65.00 102.29 42.69
C LYS A 9 -65.20 101.15 41.68
N ASN A 10 -66.28 101.21 40.91
CA ASN A 10 -66.51 100.28 39.80
C ASN A 10 -65.47 100.46 38.68
N ALA A 11 -65.15 101.69 38.28
CA ALA A 11 -64.14 101.96 37.26
C ALA A 11 -62.71 101.53 37.67
N ALA A 12 -62.32 101.75 38.93
CA ALA A 12 -61.04 101.30 39.47
C ALA A 12 -60.97 99.76 39.49
N LYS A 13 -62.04 99.08 39.93
CA LYS A 13 -62.13 97.62 39.91
C LYS A 13 -62.14 97.04 38.50
N THR A 14 -62.76 97.73 37.54
CA THR A 14 -62.65 97.40 36.10
C THR A 14 -61.22 97.60 35.60
N SER A 15 -60.53 98.68 35.98
CA SER A 15 -59.14 98.92 35.58
C SER A 15 -58.17 97.89 36.16
N GLU A 16 -58.35 97.51 37.41
CA GLU A 16 -57.56 96.46 38.07
C GLU A 16 -57.79 95.09 37.40
N THR A 17 -59.05 94.79 37.05
CA THR A 17 -59.42 93.62 36.25
C THR A 17 -58.78 93.66 34.85
N ASN A 18 -58.77 94.82 34.18
CA ASN A 18 -58.16 95.00 32.86
C ASN A 18 -56.63 94.88 32.91
N ALA A 19 -55.99 95.40 33.95
CA ALA A 19 -54.55 95.27 34.16
C ALA A 19 -54.17 93.81 34.44
N ALA A 20 -54.93 93.10 35.28
CA ALA A 20 -54.74 91.67 35.54
C ALA A 20 -54.94 90.84 34.26
N ASN A 21 -55.99 91.11 33.49
CA ASN A 21 -56.23 90.48 32.19
C ASN A 21 -55.08 90.76 31.20
N SER A 22 -54.54 91.98 31.19
CA SER A 22 -53.42 92.35 30.32
C SER A 22 -52.12 91.65 30.74
N ALA A 23 -51.84 91.54 32.04
CA ALA A 23 -50.71 90.79 32.56
C ALA A 23 -50.82 89.29 32.25
N GLN A 24 -52.03 88.73 32.37
CA GLN A 24 -52.31 87.33 32.00
C GLN A 24 -52.15 87.11 30.49
N ALA A 25 -52.62 88.04 29.65
CA ALA A 25 -52.43 88.00 28.21
C ALA A 25 -50.95 88.11 27.81
N ALA A 26 -50.17 88.97 28.48
CA ALA A 26 -48.73 89.09 28.27
C ALA A 26 -47.98 87.82 28.68
N ALA A 27 -48.31 87.20 29.82
CA ALA A 27 -47.74 85.93 30.25
C ALA A 27 -48.09 84.78 29.29
N ALA A 28 -49.33 84.74 28.79
CA ALA A 28 -49.76 83.78 27.76
C ALA A 28 -48.99 83.99 26.45
N SER A 29 -48.79 85.25 26.03
CA SER A 29 -48.01 85.59 24.83
C SER A 29 -46.53 85.20 24.97
N GLN A 30 -45.92 85.42 26.13
CA GLN A 30 -44.54 85.01 26.41
C GLN A 30 -44.39 83.49 26.40
N THR A 31 -45.37 82.76 26.95
CA THR A 31 -45.44 81.29 26.89
C THR A 31 -45.60 80.80 25.45
N ALA A 32 -46.48 81.43 24.67
CA ALA A 32 -46.66 81.10 23.25
C ALA A 32 -45.36 81.34 22.46
N SER A 33 -44.67 82.45 22.68
CA SER A 33 -43.39 82.76 22.04
C SER A 33 -42.29 81.75 22.41
N ALA A 34 -42.22 81.32 23.67
CA ALA A 34 -41.28 80.30 24.11
C ALA A 34 -41.58 78.92 23.48
N ASN A 35 -42.86 78.56 23.37
CA ASN A 35 -43.30 77.35 22.67
C ASN A 35 -42.97 77.41 21.18
N SER A 36 -43.20 78.54 20.52
CA SER A 36 -42.83 78.77 19.13
C SER A 36 -41.32 78.67 18.91
N ALA A 37 -40.50 79.26 19.80
CA ALA A 37 -39.04 79.14 19.73
C ALA A 37 -38.56 77.68 19.90
N THR A 38 -39.21 76.92 20.78
CA THR A 38 -38.94 75.49 21.00
C THR A 38 -39.33 74.67 19.76
N ALA A 39 -40.51 74.94 19.18
CA ALA A 39 -40.97 74.30 17.96
C ALA A 39 -40.03 74.60 16.76
N ALA A 40 -39.57 75.84 16.64
CA ALA A 40 -38.60 76.25 15.62
C ALA A 40 -37.26 75.49 15.77
N LYS A 41 -36.70 75.40 16.98
CA LYS A 41 -35.48 74.60 17.23
C LYS A 41 -35.68 73.11 16.91
N LYS A 42 -36.84 72.54 17.27
CA LYS A 42 -37.16 71.13 16.92
C LYS A 42 -37.25 70.95 15.40
N SER A 43 -37.84 71.91 14.69
CA SER A 43 -37.92 71.90 13.23
C SER A 43 -36.54 72.00 12.58
N GLU A 44 -35.65 72.86 13.08
CA GLU A 44 -34.27 72.98 12.60
C GLU A 44 -33.49 71.66 12.79
N THR A 45 -33.62 71.02 13.95
CA THR A 45 -33.01 69.71 14.21
C THR A 45 -33.55 68.64 13.27
N ASN A 46 -34.88 68.61 13.06
CA ASN A 46 -35.49 67.67 12.12
C ASN A 46 -35.00 67.89 10.69
N ALA A 47 -34.84 69.14 10.25
CA ALA A 47 -34.30 69.47 8.93
C ALA A 47 -32.85 68.97 8.77
N LYS A 48 -31.98 69.18 9.77
CA LYS A 48 -30.59 68.65 9.77
C LYS A 48 -30.55 67.12 9.75
N ASN A 49 -31.44 66.46 10.48
CA ASN A 49 -31.57 65.00 10.46
C ASN A 49 -32.01 64.50 9.09
N SER A 50 -32.98 65.16 8.45
CA SER A 50 -33.41 64.85 7.08
C SER A 50 -32.29 65.04 6.07
N GLU A 51 -31.51 66.12 6.14
CA GLU A 51 -30.36 66.35 5.26
C GLU A 51 -29.31 65.23 5.40
N THR A 52 -29.03 64.81 6.63
CA THR A 52 -28.10 63.71 6.92
C THR A 52 -28.62 62.38 6.36
N ALA A 53 -29.92 62.10 6.52
CA ALA A 53 -30.56 60.90 5.99
C ALA A 53 -30.56 60.85 4.45
N THR A 54 -30.72 61.99 3.79
CA THR A 54 -30.62 62.10 2.32
C THR A 54 -29.21 61.80 1.85
N LYS A 55 -28.18 62.40 2.46
CA LYS A 55 -26.76 62.11 2.12
C LYS A 55 -26.40 60.64 2.32
N ALA A 56 -26.90 60.01 3.39
CA ALA A 56 -26.71 58.58 3.61
C ALA A 56 -27.40 57.73 2.54
N SER A 57 -28.62 58.10 2.14
CA SER A 57 -29.36 57.43 1.07
C SER A 57 -28.65 57.53 -0.28
N GLU A 58 -28.10 58.69 -0.63
CA GLU A 58 -27.30 58.88 -1.86
C GLU A 58 -26.06 57.98 -1.88
N LYS A 59 -25.35 57.88 -0.76
CA LYS A 59 -24.19 56.98 -0.62
C LYS A 59 -24.59 55.53 -0.80
N ASN A 60 -25.69 55.10 -0.17
CA ASN A 60 -26.20 53.74 -0.28
C ASN A 60 -26.62 53.42 -1.73
N ALA A 61 -27.32 54.33 -2.40
CA ALA A 61 -27.70 54.17 -3.80
C ALA A 61 -26.49 54.00 -4.73
N LYS A 62 -25.42 54.78 -4.50
CA LYS A 62 -24.17 54.66 -5.26
C LYS A 62 -23.46 53.32 -5.01
N SER A 63 -23.40 52.86 -3.76
CA SER A 63 -22.87 51.53 -3.41
C SER A 63 -23.67 50.41 -4.07
N SER A 64 -25.01 50.50 -4.06
CA SER A 64 -25.88 49.54 -4.75
C SER A 64 -25.65 49.51 -6.26
N GLN A 65 -25.43 50.68 -6.89
CA GLN A 65 -25.11 50.75 -8.31
C GLN A 65 -23.77 50.07 -8.65
N THR A 66 -22.75 50.27 -7.82
CA THR A 66 -21.46 49.58 -7.98
C THR A 66 -21.59 48.08 -7.81
N ALA A 67 -22.31 47.62 -6.76
CA ALA A 67 -22.56 46.21 -6.53
C ALA A 67 -23.30 45.55 -7.71
N ALA A 68 -24.32 46.23 -8.26
CA ALA A 68 -25.04 45.75 -9.43
C ALA A 68 -24.14 45.59 -10.66
N LYS A 69 -23.24 46.55 -10.93
CA LYS A 69 -22.27 46.45 -12.02
C LYS A 69 -21.28 45.29 -11.81
N THR A 70 -20.79 45.10 -10.59
CA THR A 70 -19.91 43.96 -10.27
C THR A 70 -20.64 42.63 -10.48
N SER A 71 -21.90 42.52 -10.05
CA SER A 71 -22.73 41.34 -10.32
C SER A 71 -22.93 41.10 -11.82
N GLU A 72 -23.12 42.15 -12.62
CA GLU A 72 -23.25 42.02 -14.07
C GLU A 72 -21.95 41.48 -14.71
N THR A 73 -20.78 41.96 -14.29
CA THR A 73 -19.48 41.44 -14.73
C THR A 73 -19.29 39.98 -14.33
N ASN A 74 -19.55 39.65 -13.06
CA ASN A 74 -19.41 38.27 -12.57
C ASN A 74 -20.36 37.31 -13.30
N ALA A 75 -21.57 37.77 -13.69
CA ALA A 75 -22.50 36.97 -14.47
C ALA A 75 -21.97 36.70 -15.89
N LYS A 76 -21.37 37.71 -16.55
CA LYS A 76 -20.74 37.53 -17.88
C LYS A 76 -19.52 36.61 -17.82
N ASP A 77 -18.68 36.73 -16.80
CA ASP A 77 -17.54 35.83 -16.58
C ASP A 77 -18.01 34.39 -16.33
N SER A 78 -19.08 34.23 -15.55
CA SER A 78 -19.70 32.92 -15.31
C SER A 78 -20.26 32.30 -16.60
N GLU A 79 -20.89 33.11 -17.47
CA GLU A 79 -21.37 32.65 -18.77
C GLU A 79 -20.21 32.20 -19.68
N ALA A 80 -19.11 32.97 -19.71
CA ALA A 80 -17.92 32.60 -20.48
C ALA A 80 -17.29 31.30 -19.97
N ASN A 81 -17.13 31.17 -18.64
CA ASN A 81 -16.61 29.95 -18.02
C ASN A 81 -17.50 28.74 -18.30
N ALA A 82 -18.83 28.90 -18.27
CA ALA A 82 -19.75 27.83 -18.62
C ALA A 82 -19.56 27.36 -20.07
N LYS A 83 -19.36 28.27 -21.04
CA LYS A 83 -19.07 27.92 -22.45
C LYS A 83 -17.72 27.22 -22.63
N VAL A 84 -16.70 27.62 -21.87
CA VAL A 84 -15.40 26.93 -21.86
C VAL A 84 -15.55 25.51 -21.30
N SER A 85 -16.27 25.35 -20.20
CA SER A 85 -16.55 24.04 -19.61
C SER A 85 -17.37 23.14 -20.54
N GLU A 86 -18.37 23.69 -21.24
CA GLU A 86 -19.14 22.97 -22.26
C GLU A 86 -18.25 22.46 -23.40
N THR A 87 -17.35 23.33 -23.90
CA THR A 87 -16.39 22.97 -24.95
C THR A 87 -15.41 21.89 -24.49
N ALA A 88 -14.90 22.01 -23.25
CA ALA A 88 -14.01 21.01 -22.66
C ALA A 88 -14.71 19.67 -22.51
N ALA A 89 -15.94 19.65 -22.00
CA ALA A 89 -16.75 18.43 -21.87
C ALA A 89 -17.02 17.77 -23.24
N ALA A 90 -17.34 18.56 -24.28
CA ALA A 90 -17.53 18.06 -25.64
C ALA A 90 -16.24 17.44 -26.22
N ASN A 91 -15.09 18.07 -25.99
CA ASN A 91 -13.79 17.54 -26.42
C ASN A 91 -13.41 16.25 -25.67
N SER A 92 -13.65 16.20 -24.36
CA SER A 92 -13.47 14.98 -23.57
C SER A 92 -14.38 13.85 -24.03
N ALA A 93 -15.63 14.13 -24.38
CA ALA A 93 -16.56 13.14 -24.94
C ALA A 93 -16.05 12.60 -26.29
N LYS A 94 -15.56 13.47 -27.19
CA LYS A 94 -14.94 13.07 -28.47
C LYS A 94 -13.69 12.22 -28.26
N ALA A 95 -12.82 12.60 -27.34
CA ALA A 95 -11.61 11.84 -27.01
C ALA A 95 -11.97 10.47 -26.44
N SER A 96 -12.96 10.40 -25.53
CA SER A 96 -13.46 9.14 -24.98
C SER A 96 -14.05 8.24 -26.07
N ALA A 97 -14.82 8.81 -27.02
CA ALA A 97 -15.35 8.04 -28.14
C ALA A 97 -14.22 7.50 -29.03
N ALA A 98 -13.22 8.31 -29.35
CA ALA A 98 -12.04 7.87 -30.11
C ALA A 98 -11.25 6.78 -29.37
N SER A 99 -11.06 6.89 -28.06
CA SER A 99 -10.43 5.85 -27.23
C SER A 99 -11.26 4.57 -27.20
N GLN A 100 -12.59 4.64 -27.12
CA GLN A 100 -13.46 3.47 -27.24
C GLN A 100 -13.33 2.81 -28.62
N THR A 101 -13.28 3.60 -29.69
CA THR A 101 -13.05 3.08 -31.05
C THR A 101 -11.67 2.45 -31.19
N ALA A 102 -10.62 3.04 -30.62
CA ALA A 102 -9.26 2.49 -30.64
C ALA A 102 -9.17 1.19 -29.80
N ALA A 103 -9.79 1.16 -28.63
CA ALA A 103 -9.88 -0.04 -27.80
C ALA A 103 -10.66 -1.15 -28.53
N LYS A 104 -11.75 -0.79 -29.22
CA LYS A 104 -12.52 -1.73 -30.02
C LYS A 104 -11.73 -2.25 -31.23
N ALA A 105 -11.01 -1.38 -31.93
CA ALA A 105 -10.12 -1.77 -33.02
C ALA A 105 -8.97 -2.67 -32.53
N SER A 106 -8.42 -2.41 -31.33
CA SER A 106 -7.42 -3.28 -30.70
C SER A 106 -8.01 -4.62 -30.27
N GLU A 107 -9.25 -4.63 -29.75
CA GLU A 107 -9.99 -5.86 -29.41
C GLU A 107 -10.27 -6.68 -30.68
N ASP A 108 -10.72 -6.03 -31.75
CA ASP A 108 -11.02 -6.68 -33.02
C ASP A 108 -9.74 -7.16 -33.71
N ALA A 109 -8.64 -6.41 -33.65
CA ALA A 109 -7.32 -6.86 -34.13
C ALA A 109 -6.79 -8.04 -33.31
N ALA A 110 -6.96 -8.03 -31.98
CA ALA A 110 -6.59 -9.17 -31.14
C ALA A 110 -7.48 -10.40 -31.43
N ARG A 111 -8.77 -10.18 -31.68
CA ARG A 111 -9.73 -11.22 -32.07
C ARG A 111 -9.41 -11.76 -33.47
N GLU A 112 -9.03 -10.91 -34.40
CA GLU A 112 -8.62 -11.28 -35.75
C GLU A 112 -7.29 -12.02 -35.72
N TYR A 113 -6.31 -11.58 -34.93
CA TYR A 113 -5.06 -12.32 -34.70
C TYR A 113 -5.32 -13.70 -34.08
N ALA A 114 -6.24 -13.78 -33.10
CA ALA A 114 -6.69 -15.05 -32.52
C ALA A 114 -7.45 -15.94 -33.53
N ASN A 115 -8.15 -15.34 -34.50
CA ASN A 115 -8.86 -16.07 -35.57
C ASN A 115 -7.95 -16.48 -36.74
N GLN A 116 -6.95 -15.67 -37.09
CA GLN A 116 -5.95 -15.98 -38.12
C GLN A 116 -4.99 -17.09 -37.64
N THR A 117 -4.84 -17.25 -36.32
CA THR A 117 -4.14 -18.39 -35.70
C THR A 117 -5.07 -19.59 -35.44
N ALA A 118 -6.38 -19.52 -35.70
CA ALA A 118 -7.33 -20.55 -35.28
C ALA A 118 -7.31 -21.86 -36.08
N GLU A 119 -7.03 -21.86 -37.38
CA GLU A 119 -7.17 -23.10 -38.19
C GLU A 119 -5.78 -23.65 -38.55
N PRO A 120 -4.91 -23.84 -37.54
CA PRO A 120 -4.89 -25.13 -36.83
C PRO A 120 -4.81 -25.06 -35.28
N TYR A 121 -4.80 -23.89 -34.63
CA TYR A 121 -4.57 -23.75 -33.17
C TYR A 121 -5.81 -23.48 -32.31
N ARG A 122 -7.03 -23.50 -32.86
CA ARG A 122 -8.29 -23.27 -32.09
C ARG A 122 -8.47 -24.23 -30.91
N TYR A 123 -7.87 -25.41 -31.00
CA TYR A 123 -7.87 -26.44 -29.96
C TYR A 123 -6.77 -26.27 -28.92
N VAL A 124 -5.78 -25.40 -29.16
CA VAL A 124 -4.58 -25.20 -28.34
C VAL A 124 -4.59 -23.85 -27.62
N LEU A 125 -5.17 -22.80 -28.21
CA LEU A 125 -5.26 -21.49 -27.56
C LEU A 125 -6.42 -21.43 -26.56
N GLN A 126 -6.15 -20.84 -25.37
CA GLN A 126 -7.23 -20.57 -24.42
C GLN A 126 -8.15 -19.48 -24.98
N PRO A 127 -9.49 -19.60 -24.83
CA PRO A 127 -10.40 -18.51 -25.16
C PRO A 127 -10.16 -17.31 -24.23
N LEU A 128 -10.75 -16.14 -24.54
CA LEU A 128 -10.73 -15.00 -23.62
C LEU A 128 -11.29 -15.43 -22.24
N PRO A 129 -10.60 -15.16 -21.12
CA PRO A 129 -11.09 -15.49 -19.79
C PRO A 129 -12.30 -14.65 -19.38
N ASP A 130 -13.20 -15.25 -18.60
CA ASP A 130 -14.35 -14.55 -18.00
C ASP A 130 -13.91 -13.60 -16.88
N VAL A 131 -12.82 -13.93 -16.19
CA VAL A 131 -12.09 -13.03 -15.28
C VAL A 131 -10.62 -13.04 -15.66
N TRP A 132 -10.04 -11.86 -15.88
CA TRP A 132 -8.63 -11.73 -16.23
C TRP A 132 -8.01 -10.53 -15.53
N ILE A 133 -7.00 -10.80 -14.70
CA ILE A 133 -6.27 -9.83 -13.91
C ILE A 133 -4.78 -9.98 -14.23
N PRO A 134 -4.18 -9.04 -14.98
CA PRO A 134 -2.78 -9.13 -15.39
C PRO A 134 -1.78 -9.11 -14.24
N PHE A 135 -2.04 -8.30 -13.19
CA PHE A 135 -1.11 -8.05 -12.07
C PHE A 135 0.32 -7.71 -12.50
N ASN A 136 0.48 -7.09 -13.67
CA ASN A 136 1.78 -6.66 -14.19
C ASN A 136 2.16 -5.28 -13.64
N ASP A 137 1.27 -4.31 -13.60
CA ASP A 137 1.57 -2.93 -13.20
C ASP A 137 0.44 -2.23 -12.42
N SER A 138 -0.71 -2.86 -12.33
CA SER A 138 -1.93 -2.27 -11.78
C SER A 138 -2.86 -3.36 -11.21
N LEU A 139 -3.85 -2.89 -10.46
CA LEU A 139 -4.93 -3.72 -9.90
C LEU A 139 -6.16 -3.75 -10.84
N ASP A 140 -5.96 -3.40 -12.10
CA ASP A 140 -7.02 -3.31 -13.10
C ASP A 140 -7.34 -4.70 -13.66
N MET A 141 -8.62 -4.98 -13.84
CA MET A 141 -9.11 -6.19 -14.49
C MET A 141 -9.39 -5.92 -15.96
N ILE A 142 -9.04 -6.84 -16.86
CA ILE A 142 -9.44 -6.80 -18.27
C ILE A 142 -10.87 -7.32 -18.42
N THR A 143 -11.16 -8.47 -17.81
CA THR A 143 -12.50 -9.08 -17.73
C THR A 143 -12.84 -9.46 -16.28
N GLY A 144 -14.12 -9.70 -15.98
CA GLY A 144 -14.63 -9.95 -14.63
C GLY A 144 -15.25 -8.71 -13.97
N TYR A 145 -15.52 -8.76 -12.67
CA TYR A 145 -16.21 -7.68 -11.94
C TYR A 145 -15.60 -7.46 -10.56
N SER A 146 -15.22 -6.23 -10.24
CA SER A 146 -14.85 -5.84 -8.89
C SER A 146 -15.10 -4.35 -8.68
N PRO A 147 -16.02 -3.96 -7.79
CA PRO A 147 -16.32 -2.56 -7.54
C PRO A 147 -15.17 -1.92 -6.76
N GLY A 148 -14.77 -0.72 -7.17
CA GLY A 148 -13.74 0.08 -6.51
C GLY A 148 -13.57 1.43 -7.18
N TYR A 149 -12.40 2.04 -6.96
CA TYR A 149 -12.08 3.36 -7.50
C TYR A 149 -10.70 3.36 -8.16
N LYS A 150 -10.62 3.98 -9.34
CA LYS A 150 -9.37 4.25 -10.06
C LYS A 150 -8.91 5.66 -9.78
N LYS A 151 -7.60 5.83 -9.55
CA LYS A 151 -6.98 7.16 -9.52
C LYS A 151 -6.64 7.56 -10.95
N VAL A 152 -7.21 8.66 -11.42
CA VAL A 152 -6.95 9.24 -12.75
C VAL A 152 -6.31 10.60 -12.56
N LYS A 153 -5.15 10.82 -13.19
CA LYS A 153 -4.48 12.12 -13.19
C LYS A 153 -5.06 13.00 -14.30
N ILE A 154 -5.54 14.19 -13.95
CA ILE A 154 -6.08 15.20 -14.87
C ILE A 154 -5.32 16.51 -14.62
N GLY A 155 -4.36 16.82 -15.49
CA GLY A 155 -3.37 17.86 -15.20
C GLY A 155 -2.54 17.49 -13.97
N ASP A 156 -2.44 18.38 -12.99
CA ASP A 156 -1.75 18.12 -11.72
C ASP A 156 -2.65 17.48 -10.65
N ASN A 157 -3.96 17.38 -10.91
CA ASN A 157 -4.92 16.83 -9.96
C ASN A 157 -5.04 15.31 -10.12
N VAL A 158 -5.24 14.60 -9.01
CA VAL A 158 -5.60 13.18 -8.99
C VAL A 158 -7.06 13.06 -8.56
N VAL A 159 -7.91 12.54 -9.44
CA VAL A 159 -9.35 12.33 -9.20
C VAL A 159 -9.61 10.84 -9.04
N GLN A 160 -10.48 10.47 -8.10
CA GLN A 160 -10.96 9.09 -7.97
C GLN A 160 -12.24 8.89 -8.78
N VAL A 161 -12.26 7.88 -9.64
CA VAL A 161 -13.40 7.54 -10.50
C VAL A 161 -13.86 6.12 -10.16
N ALA A 162 -15.16 5.92 -9.99
CA ALA A 162 -15.72 4.60 -9.74
C ALA A 162 -15.42 3.64 -10.91
N SER A 163 -15.08 2.40 -10.60
CA SER A 163 -14.83 1.35 -11.58
C SER A 163 -15.37 0.02 -11.08
N ASP A 164 -15.85 -0.80 -12.00
CA ASP A 164 -16.25 -2.19 -11.77
C ASP A 164 -15.16 -3.19 -12.17
N LYS A 165 -13.93 -2.73 -12.39
CA LYS A 165 -12.76 -3.53 -12.80
C LYS A 165 -11.55 -3.28 -11.91
N GLN A 166 -11.78 -3.03 -10.62
CA GLN A 166 -10.73 -2.71 -9.66
C GLN A 166 -10.58 -3.79 -8.60
N VAL A 167 -9.44 -4.48 -8.58
CA VAL A 167 -9.09 -5.42 -7.50
C VAL A 167 -8.87 -4.65 -6.21
N ASN A 168 -9.39 -5.18 -5.10
CA ASN A 168 -9.22 -4.56 -3.78
C ASN A 168 -7.89 -4.99 -3.19
N PHE A 169 -7.12 -4.00 -2.74
CA PHE A 169 -5.86 -4.19 -2.04
C PHE A 169 -5.88 -3.43 -0.72
N SER A 170 -5.37 -4.05 0.34
CA SER A 170 -5.09 -3.33 1.58
C SER A 170 -3.83 -3.85 2.27
N ARG A 171 -3.11 -2.92 2.92
CA ARG A 171 -1.97 -3.20 3.79
C ARG A 171 -1.89 -2.07 4.81
N ALA A 172 -1.88 -2.39 6.10
CA ALA A 172 -1.95 -1.43 7.20
C ALA A 172 -0.62 -0.74 7.56
N SER A 173 0.41 -0.88 6.72
CA SER A 173 1.71 -0.26 6.90
C SER A 173 2.30 0.15 5.55
N THR A 174 3.30 1.03 5.56
CA THR A 174 4.21 1.15 4.42
C THR A 174 5.01 -0.15 4.26
N ALA A 175 5.60 -0.35 3.08
CA ALA A 175 6.45 -1.51 2.81
C ALA A 175 7.44 -1.21 1.70
N THR A 176 8.63 -1.81 1.73
CA THR A 176 9.56 -1.67 0.61
C THR A 176 9.36 -2.75 -0.44
N TYR A 177 9.87 -2.51 -1.65
CA TYR A 177 9.95 -3.47 -2.74
C TYR A 177 11.02 -3.02 -3.72
N ILE A 178 11.46 -3.94 -4.59
CA ILE A 178 12.34 -3.63 -5.70
C ILE A 178 11.47 -3.44 -6.94
N ASN A 179 11.38 -2.22 -7.45
CA ASN A 179 10.57 -1.96 -8.63
C ASN A 179 11.18 -2.62 -9.88
N LYS A 180 10.47 -2.55 -11.01
CA LYS A 180 10.93 -3.15 -12.29
C LYS A 180 12.22 -2.53 -12.86
N SER A 181 12.69 -1.42 -12.30
CA SER A 181 13.94 -0.76 -12.66
C SER A 181 15.09 -1.14 -11.72
N GLY A 182 14.87 -2.07 -10.78
CA GLY A 182 15.87 -2.49 -9.79
C GLY A 182 16.01 -1.55 -8.59
N GLU A 183 15.18 -0.51 -8.50
CA GLU A 183 15.27 0.48 -7.43
C GLU A 183 14.49 0.03 -6.19
N LEU A 184 15.09 0.21 -5.01
CA LEU A 184 14.41 0.12 -3.74
C LEU A 184 13.41 1.28 -3.60
N LYS A 185 12.12 0.96 -3.53
CA LYS A 185 11.04 1.92 -3.33
C LYS A 185 10.27 1.61 -2.05
N THR A 186 9.61 2.62 -1.52
CA THR A 186 8.63 2.49 -0.44
C THR A 186 7.24 2.68 -1.03
N ALA A 187 6.39 1.67 -0.88
CA ALA A 187 4.97 1.77 -1.15
C ALA A 187 4.24 2.27 0.10
N GLU A 188 3.33 3.22 -0.10
CA GLU A 188 2.48 3.77 0.95
C GLU A 188 1.50 2.74 1.51
N ILE A 189 0.80 3.12 2.58
CA ILE A 189 -0.33 2.33 3.11
C ILE A 189 -1.35 2.11 2.00
N ASN A 190 -1.82 0.86 1.87
CA ASN A 190 -2.73 0.41 0.80
C ASN A 190 -2.20 0.56 -0.63
N GLU A 191 -0.91 0.77 -0.83
CA GLU A 191 -0.31 0.79 -2.17
C GLU A 191 0.24 -0.60 -2.54
N PRO A 192 -0.20 -1.21 -3.66
CA PRO A 192 0.31 -2.50 -4.13
C PRO A 192 1.77 -2.38 -4.56
N ARG A 193 2.51 -3.49 -4.49
CA ARG A 193 3.94 -3.55 -4.81
C ARG A 193 4.13 -4.40 -6.06
N PHE A 194 4.53 -3.77 -7.17
CA PHE A 194 4.76 -4.45 -8.45
C PHE A 194 6.26 -4.55 -8.73
N GLU A 195 6.76 -5.78 -8.76
CA GLU A 195 8.13 -6.09 -9.15
C GLU A 195 8.17 -6.71 -10.56
N CYS A 196 9.32 -7.17 -11.03
CA CYS A 196 9.46 -7.77 -12.37
C CYS A 196 8.56 -9.00 -12.58
N ASP A 197 8.33 -9.78 -11.52
CA ASP A 197 7.56 -11.02 -11.56
C ASP A 197 6.06 -10.85 -11.33
N GLY A 198 5.59 -9.64 -10.99
CA GLY A 198 4.17 -9.32 -10.83
C GLY A 198 3.85 -8.62 -9.52
N LEU A 199 2.63 -8.82 -9.00
CA LEU A 199 2.20 -8.29 -7.72
C LEU A 199 2.85 -9.08 -6.59
N LEU A 200 3.70 -8.43 -5.80
CA LEU A 200 4.31 -8.99 -4.59
C LEU A 200 3.24 -9.07 -3.48
N ILE A 201 3.09 -10.26 -2.90
CA ILE A 201 2.16 -10.55 -1.80
C ILE A 201 2.90 -11.28 -0.69
N GLU A 202 2.90 -10.68 0.50
CA GLU A 202 3.61 -11.21 1.65
C GLU A 202 2.79 -11.04 2.95
N GLY A 203 2.89 -12.04 3.84
CA GLY A 203 2.25 -11.98 5.16
C GLY A 203 3.01 -11.06 6.11
N GLN A 204 2.43 -10.80 7.28
CA GLN A 204 3.06 -9.99 8.31
C GLN A 204 4.45 -10.52 8.71
N ARG A 205 5.43 -9.62 8.81
CA ARG A 205 6.79 -9.92 9.28
C ARG A 205 7.36 -8.77 10.10
N THR A 206 8.31 -9.08 10.97
CA THR A 206 8.99 -8.11 11.83
C THR A 206 10.49 -8.20 11.62
N ASN A 207 11.13 -7.08 11.31
CA ASN A 207 12.58 -6.98 11.37
C ASN A 207 12.98 -6.55 12.79
N PHE A 208 13.77 -7.39 13.47
CA PHE A 208 14.22 -7.14 14.83
C PHE A 208 15.56 -6.39 14.92
N PHE A 209 16.29 -6.24 13.81
CA PHE A 209 17.42 -5.31 13.79
C PHE A 209 16.91 -3.87 13.87
N GLN A 210 17.61 -3.04 14.63
CA GLN A 210 17.28 -1.63 14.81
C GLN A 210 18.15 -0.76 13.91
N ASN A 211 17.63 0.42 13.57
CA ASN A 211 18.27 1.44 12.74
C ASN A 211 18.71 0.88 11.37
N SER A 212 17.89 0.03 10.74
CA SER A 212 18.31 -0.77 9.58
C SER A 212 18.72 0.05 8.34
N THR A 213 18.47 1.36 8.33
CA THR A 213 18.85 2.30 7.26
C THR A 213 19.92 3.32 7.68
N ASP A 214 20.42 3.26 8.91
CA ASP A 214 21.47 4.14 9.46
C ASP A 214 22.66 3.31 9.99
N PRO A 215 23.60 2.92 9.11
CA PRO A 215 24.75 2.08 9.45
C PRO A 215 25.66 2.65 10.53
N SER A 216 25.66 3.98 10.72
CA SER A 216 26.46 4.63 11.76
C SER A 216 26.00 4.25 13.19
N LYS A 217 24.73 3.83 13.33
CA LYS A 217 24.10 3.44 14.59
C LYS A 217 24.09 1.93 14.83
N TRP A 218 24.59 1.13 13.90
CA TRP A 218 24.64 -0.32 14.12
C TRP A 218 25.64 -0.66 15.23
N ASN A 219 25.32 -1.70 16.00
CA ASN A 219 26.11 -2.20 17.13
C ASN A 219 27.33 -3.02 16.65
N LYS A 220 28.14 -2.41 15.77
CA LYS A 220 29.35 -2.99 15.21
C LYS A 220 30.44 -3.20 16.27
N SER A 221 31.35 -4.13 16.01
CA SER A 221 32.58 -4.31 16.78
C SER A 221 33.45 -3.05 16.70
N THR A 222 34.13 -2.72 17.80
CA THR A 222 35.03 -1.55 17.87
C THR A 222 36.25 -1.64 16.96
N SER A 223 36.53 -2.82 16.41
CA SER A 223 37.59 -3.09 15.44
C SER A 223 37.17 -2.83 13.98
N LEU A 224 35.96 -2.32 13.76
CA LEU A 224 35.44 -1.92 12.46
C LEU A 224 35.09 -0.42 12.48
N ASP A 225 35.60 0.32 11.52
CA ASP A 225 35.24 1.71 11.29
C ASP A 225 34.15 1.81 10.21
N VAL A 226 33.21 2.75 10.38
CA VAL A 226 32.28 3.13 9.31
C VAL A 226 32.88 4.33 8.61
N THR A 227 33.55 4.10 7.50
CA THR A 227 34.29 5.15 6.78
C THR A 227 33.42 5.88 5.76
N GLU A 228 32.32 5.27 5.36
CA GLU A 228 31.40 5.82 4.38
C GLU A 228 29.97 5.39 4.71
N THR A 229 29.02 6.31 4.56
CA THR A 229 27.59 6.03 4.52
C THR A 229 26.98 6.78 3.36
N GLY A 230 26.11 6.14 2.59
CA GLY A 230 25.51 6.77 1.43
C GLY A 230 24.24 6.07 0.97
N THR A 231 23.64 6.62 -0.07
CA THR A 231 22.54 6.00 -0.82
C THR A 231 23.03 5.80 -2.24
N ASP A 232 22.95 4.57 -2.75
CA ASP A 232 23.34 4.29 -4.12
C ASP A 232 22.30 4.79 -5.14
N SER A 233 22.60 4.64 -6.43
CA SER A 233 21.70 5.06 -7.52
C SER A 233 20.39 4.27 -7.58
N PHE A 234 20.28 3.16 -6.85
CA PHE A 234 19.09 2.32 -6.78
C PHE A 234 18.32 2.54 -5.47
N GLY A 235 18.74 3.48 -4.61
CA GLY A 235 18.03 3.85 -3.39
C GLY A 235 18.41 3.04 -2.15
N PHE A 236 19.47 2.23 -2.20
CA PHE A 236 19.94 1.46 -1.04
C PHE A 236 20.84 2.31 -0.15
N ASN A 237 20.44 2.49 1.11
CA ASN A 237 21.29 3.10 2.13
C ASN A 237 22.33 2.08 2.61
N TYR A 238 23.61 2.35 2.41
CA TYR A 238 24.70 1.44 2.77
C TYR A 238 25.72 2.10 3.70
N GLY A 239 26.48 1.25 4.39
CA GLY A 239 27.67 1.65 5.15
C GLY A 239 28.86 0.81 4.75
N ARG A 240 30.03 1.44 4.62
CA ARG A 240 31.32 0.79 4.41
C ARG A 240 31.99 0.51 5.74
N PHE A 241 32.12 -0.77 6.07
CA PHE A 241 32.76 -1.25 7.29
C PHE A 241 34.19 -1.68 6.97
N VAL A 242 35.18 -0.92 7.44
CA VAL A 242 36.61 -1.17 7.20
C VAL A 242 37.25 -1.73 8.46
N VAL A 243 38.11 -2.74 8.31
CA VAL A 243 38.87 -3.30 9.44
C VAL A 243 39.93 -2.33 9.94
N GLN A 244 40.12 -2.29 11.25
CA GLN A 244 41.25 -1.57 11.87
C GLN A 244 42.50 -2.45 11.89
N ASP A 245 43.67 -1.81 11.82
CA ASP A 245 44.98 -2.48 11.88
C ASP A 245 45.20 -3.30 13.17
N SER A 246 44.45 -2.99 14.23
CA SER A 246 44.51 -3.69 15.53
C SER A 246 44.15 -5.18 15.46
N ILE A 247 43.45 -5.62 14.40
CA ILE A 247 43.02 -7.01 14.20
C ILE A 247 43.67 -7.68 12.98
N VAL A 248 44.60 -7.01 12.30
CA VAL A 248 45.33 -7.57 11.15
C VAL A 248 46.14 -8.80 11.59
N GLY A 249 46.14 -9.84 10.76
CA GLY A 249 46.77 -11.12 11.05
C GLY A 249 45.96 -12.04 11.97
N THR A 250 44.75 -11.65 12.37
CA THR A 250 43.82 -12.53 13.08
C THR A 250 42.87 -13.24 12.11
N SER A 251 42.19 -14.29 12.58
CA SER A 251 41.23 -15.09 11.79
C SER A 251 39.78 -14.97 12.27
N LYS A 252 39.47 -13.96 13.08
CA LYS A 252 38.17 -13.84 13.75
C LYS A 252 37.18 -13.02 12.92
N ALA A 253 35.91 -13.40 13.00
CA ALA A 253 34.81 -12.61 12.46
C ALA A 253 34.44 -11.47 13.43
N HIS A 254 34.00 -10.34 12.86
CA HIS A 254 33.68 -9.11 13.59
C HIS A 254 32.27 -8.62 13.23
N THR A 255 31.48 -8.30 14.24
CA THR A 255 30.07 -7.95 14.07
C THR A 255 29.91 -6.60 13.38
N ILE A 256 29.06 -6.57 12.36
CA ILE A 256 28.60 -5.34 11.69
C ILE A 256 27.27 -4.89 12.31
N ILE A 257 26.34 -5.83 12.48
CA ILE A 257 25.07 -5.63 13.18
C ILE A 257 24.64 -6.94 13.84
N GLY A 258 24.02 -6.86 15.02
CA GLY A 258 23.64 -8.02 15.81
C GLY A 258 22.39 -7.82 16.65
N LEU A 259 21.68 -8.93 16.87
CA LEU A 259 20.59 -9.06 17.83
C LEU A 259 21.00 -10.15 18.82
N TYR A 260 21.23 -9.77 20.07
CA TYR A 260 21.61 -10.72 21.10
C TYR A 260 20.38 -11.47 21.60
N SER A 261 20.49 -12.79 21.68
CA SER A 261 19.44 -13.67 22.21
C SER A 261 19.03 -13.29 23.64
N SER A 262 19.99 -12.87 24.46
CA SER A 262 19.80 -12.45 25.86
C SER A 262 19.04 -11.14 26.07
N THR A 263 18.83 -10.32 25.03
CA THR A 263 18.22 -8.98 25.16
C THR A 263 17.08 -8.76 24.16
N GLY A 264 16.30 -9.80 23.89
CA GLY A 264 15.16 -9.73 22.97
C GLY A 264 15.46 -10.33 21.59
N GLY A 265 16.11 -11.50 21.56
CA GLY A 265 16.19 -12.33 20.36
C GLY A 265 14.82 -12.69 19.79
N VAL A 266 14.82 -13.29 18.60
CA VAL A 266 13.58 -13.75 17.96
C VAL A 266 13.01 -14.92 18.77
N ASP A 267 11.75 -14.80 19.18
CA ASP A 267 11.02 -15.86 19.86
C ASP A 267 10.77 -17.03 18.91
N THR A 268 11.25 -18.21 19.31
CA THR A 268 11.14 -19.47 18.58
C THR A 268 10.37 -20.51 19.38
N SER A 269 9.65 -20.08 20.43
CA SER A 269 8.67 -20.90 21.13
C SER A 269 7.41 -21.08 20.27
N GLY A 270 6.91 -22.31 20.13
CA GLY A 270 5.73 -22.62 19.31
C GLY A 270 6.02 -23.17 17.90
N ASP A 271 5.17 -22.87 16.93
CA ASP A 271 5.18 -23.50 15.60
C ASP A 271 6.17 -22.84 14.61
N GLU A 272 6.49 -21.56 14.78
CA GLU A 272 7.38 -20.79 13.90
C GLU A 272 8.84 -20.83 14.39
N LYS A 273 9.43 -22.03 14.33
CA LYS A 273 10.79 -22.33 14.82
C LYS A 273 11.90 -21.95 13.86
N HIS A 274 11.70 -20.93 13.02
CA HIS A 274 12.69 -20.55 12.02
C HIS A 274 13.05 -19.08 12.18
N VAL A 275 14.34 -18.79 12.09
CA VAL A 275 14.86 -17.42 12.08
C VAL A 275 15.67 -17.24 10.82
N THR A 276 15.31 -16.23 10.04
CA THR A 276 16.04 -15.85 8.84
C THR A 276 16.76 -14.53 9.07
N ILE A 277 18.02 -14.48 8.66
CA ILE A 277 18.79 -13.24 8.56
C ILE A 277 19.10 -13.02 7.09
N SER A 278 18.95 -11.80 6.62
CA SER A 278 19.35 -11.39 5.28
C SER A 278 20.05 -10.04 5.28
N CYS A 279 20.88 -9.82 4.28
CA CYS A 279 21.53 -8.55 4.00
C CYS A 279 21.90 -8.49 2.52
N ARG A 280 22.26 -7.30 2.05
CA ARG A 280 22.95 -7.11 0.77
C ARG A 280 24.36 -6.65 1.06
N VAL A 281 25.32 -7.26 0.40
CA VAL A 281 26.75 -6.96 0.58
C VAL A 281 27.45 -6.72 -0.74
N LYS A 282 28.50 -5.90 -0.70
CA LYS A 282 29.39 -5.63 -1.83
C LYS A 282 30.79 -5.38 -1.29
N SER A 283 31.81 -5.85 -2.01
CA SER A 283 33.20 -5.51 -1.78
C SER A 283 34.01 -5.81 -3.03
N GLU A 284 35.11 -5.10 -3.19
CA GLU A 284 36.12 -5.34 -4.22
C GLU A 284 37.36 -6.05 -3.65
N VAL A 285 37.35 -6.33 -2.34
CA VAL A 285 38.43 -7.03 -1.65
C VAL A 285 38.26 -8.54 -1.81
N ASP A 286 39.32 -9.22 -2.21
CA ASP A 286 39.38 -10.67 -2.29
C ASP A 286 39.58 -11.32 -0.92
N ASN A 287 39.33 -12.63 -0.81
CA ASN A 287 39.63 -13.44 0.38
C ASN A 287 38.87 -13.05 1.65
N ILE A 288 37.76 -12.32 1.51
CA ILE A 288 36.85 -12.01 2.60
C ILE A 288 35.49 -12.69 2.40
N ALA A 289 34.76 -12.82 3.50
CA ALA A 289 33.41 -13.34 3.53
C ALA A 289 32.49 -12.44 4.36
N VAL A 290 31.20 -12.45 4.01
CA VAL A 290 30.16 -12.07 4.97
C VAL A 290 29.71 -13.32 5.72
N ARG A 291 29.58 -13.22 7.04
CA ARG A 291 29.09 -14.30 7.90
C ARG A 291 27.77 -13.93 8.53
N ILE A 292 26.80 -14.83 8.40
CA ILE A 292 25.58 -14.83 9.20
C ILE A 292 25.71 -15.88 10.30
N LEU A 293 25.68 -15.45 11.55
CA LEU A 293 25.79 -16.30 12.74
C LEU A 293 24.47 -16.31 13.51
N PHE A 294 24.05 -17.48 13.99
CA PHE A 294 22.94 -17.66 14.92
C PHE A 294 23.44 -18.12 16.29
N GLU A 295 22.85 -17.58 17.35
CA GLU A 295 23.15 -17.94 18.73
C GLU A 295 21.89 -18.16 19.58
N HIS A 296 22.06 -18.82 20.72
CA HIS A 296 21.03 -18.96 21.75
C HIS A 296 21.61 -18.61 23.12
N TYR A 297 20.74 -18.13 24.02
CA TYR A 297 21.04 -17.86 25.42
C TYR A 297 20.12 -18.71 26.31
N ASP A 298 20.71 -19.56 27.14
CA ASP A 298 19.99 -20.49 28.01
C ASP A 298 19.60 -19.89 29.38
N GLY A 299 19.98 -18.63 29.62
CA GLY A 299 19.83 -17.95 30.92
C GLY A 299 21.16 -17.66 31.61
N GLU A 300 22.24 -18.30 31.18
CA GLU A 300 23.59 -18.12 31.73
C GLU A 300 24.65 -17.85 30.65
N VAL A 301 24.63 -18.61 29.56
CA VAL A 301 25.68 -18.58 28.54
C VAL A 301 25.09 -18.41 27.13
N ARG A 302 25.74 -17.57 26.32
CA ARG A 302 25.46 -17.47 24.88
C ARG A 302 26.28 -18.50 24.12
N THR A 303 25.60 -19.33 23.34
CA THR A 303 26.21 -20.39 22.54
C THR A 303 25.88 -20.21 21.08
N SER A 304 26.91 -20.30 20.22
CA SER A 304 26.74 -20.33 18.76
C SER A 304 26.02 -21.61 18.36
N ILE A 305 24.92 -21.49 17.63
CA ILE A 305 24.17 -22.63 17.10
C ILE A 305 24.75 -23.05 15.75
N GLY A 306 24.85 -22.10 14.83
CA GLY A 306 25.32 -22.36 13.47
C GLY A 306 25.54 -21.07 12.71
N ALA A 307 26.32 -21.14 11.62
CA ALA A 307 26.61 -20.00 10.78
C ALA A 307 26.69 -20.39 9.30
N ALA A 308 26.47 -19.41 8.43
CA ALA A 308 26.75 -19.47 7.01
C ALA A 308 27.70 -18.34 6.62
N ASN A 309 28.75 -18.65 5.86
CA ASN A 309 29.72 -17.68 5.35
C ASN A 309 29.64 -17.68 3.83
N LEU A 310 29.51 -16.51 3.22
CA LEU A 310 29.55 -16.32 1.78
C LEU A 310 30.87 -15.66 1.41
N ASN A 311 31.73 -16.38 0.68
CA ASN A 311 32.91 -15.78 0.06
C ASN A 311 32.46 -14.86 -1.09
N LEU A 312 32.90 -13.60 -1.06
CA LEU A 312 32.45 -12.59 -2.01
C LEU A 312 33.14 -12.66 -3.38
N THR A 313 34.25 -13.37 -3.53
CA THR A 313 34.89 -13.61 -4.83
C THR A 313 34.29 -14.84 -5.51
N THR A 314 34.29 -15.99 -4.83
CA THR A 314 33.89 -17.29 -5.40
C THR A 314 32.39 -17.55 -5.35
N ARG A 315 31.65 -16.83 -4.51
CA ARG A 315 30.21 -17.04 -4.23
C ARG A 315 29.88 -18.40 -3.62
N ILE A 316 30.88 -19.08 -3.07
CA ILE A 316 30.69 -20.33 -2.34
C ILE A 316 30.19 -20.00 -0.93
N ILE A 317 29.15 -20.73 -0.51
CA ILE A 317 28.62 -20.67 0.85
C ILE A 317 29.16 -21.86 1.65
N SER A 318 29.84 -21.59 2.75
CA SER A 318 30.25 -22.59 3.74
C SER A 318 29.40 -22.48 5.00
N LYS A 319 29.21 -23.59 5.72
CA LYS A 319 28.42 -23.63 6.96
C LYS A 319 29.21 -24.25 8.10
N THR A 320 29.01 -23.75 9.30
CA THR A 320 29.66 -24.27 10.53
C THR A 320 28.64 -24.45 11.67
N GLY A 321 28.98 -25.24 12.69
CA GLY A 321 28.08 -25.54 13.81
C GLY A 321 27.01 -26.57 13.41
N GLN A 322 25.75 -26.32 13.77
CA GLN A 322 24.61 -27.18 13.43
C GLN A 322 24.19 -27.04 11.95
N THR A 323 25.04 -27.46 11.02
CA THR A 323 24.91 -27.20 9.58
C THR A 323 23.69 -27.83 8.92
N SER A 324 23.14 -28.91 9.49
CA SER A 324 21.90 -29.57 9.04
C SER A 324 20.64 -28.74 9.32
N ARG A 325 20.74 -27.78 10.25
CA ARG A 325 19.66 -26.88 10.66
C ARG A 325 19.75 -25.51 9.99
N VAL A 326 20.85 -25.23 9.30
CA VAL A 326 21.09 -23.96 8.59
C VAL A 326 20.99 -24.16 7.07
N THR A 327 20.10 -23.40 6.44
CA THR A 327 20.04 -23.20 4.99
C THR A 327 20.53 -21.81 4.65
N ALA A 328 21.14 -21.61 3.49
CA ALA A 328 21.61 -20.31 3.07
C ALA A 328 21.67 -20.23 1.54
N ARG A 329 21.51 -19.03 1.00
CA ARG A 329 21.64 -18.76 -0.43
C ARG A 329 22.15 -17.34 -0.67
N SER A 330 22.65 -17.12 -1.87
CA SER A 330 23.02 -15.79 -2.34
C SER A 330 22.58 -15.57 -3.78
N VAL A 331 22.17 -14.35 -4.10
CA VAL A 331 21.83 -13.92 -5.46
C VAL A 331 22.57 -12.61 -5.73
N LYS A 332 23.38 -12.59 -6.80
CA LYS A 332 24.07 -11.38 -7.26
C LYS A 332 23.16 -10.66 -8.24
N ASP A 333 23.01 -9.36 -8.06
CA ASP A 333 22.47 -8.47 -9.06
C ASP A 333 23.63 -7.84 -9.84
N ASP A 334 23.73 -8.15 -11.13
CA ASP A 334 24.82 -7.64 -11.96
C ASP A 334 24.68 -6.16 -12.33
N ALA A 335 23.46 -5.60 -12.30
CA ALA A 335 23.23 -4.19 -12.59
C ALA A 335 23.66 -3.30 -11.42
N THR A 336 23.39 -3.74 -10.18
CA THR A 336 23.75 -2.97 -8.97
C THR A 336 25.11 -3.39 -8.39
N GLY A 337 25.53 -4.63 -8.64
CA GLY A 337 26.70 -5.26 -8.04
C GLY A 337 26.47 -5.76 -6.61
N TRP A 338 25.29 -5.55 -6.04
CA TRP A 338 24.94 -6.05 -4.71
C TRP A 338 24.69 -7.55 -4.73
N ILE A 339 25.00 -8.19 -3.60
CA ILE A 339 24.79 -9.61 -3.39
C ILE A 339 23.80 -9.75 -2.26
N PHE A 340 22.58 -10.15 -2.58
CA PHE A 340 21.64 -10.57 -1.57
C PHE A 340 22.13 -11.87 -0.96
N PHE A 341 22.31 -11.91 0.36
CA PHE A 341 22.70 -13.09 1.12
C PHE A 341 21.68 -13.31 2.22
N GLU A 342 21.13 -14.53 2.29
CA GLU A 342 20.28 -14.94 3.40
C GLU A 342 20.74 -16.27 3.99
N ALA A 343 20.51 -16.44 5.27
CA ALA A 343 20.56 -17.73 5.93
C ALA A 343 19.36 -17.89 6.87
N THR A 344 18.89 -19.12 7.01
CA THR A 344 17.77 -19.49 7.88
C THR A 344 18.22 -20.61 8.82
N LEU A 345 18.00 -20.42 10.11
CA LEU A 345 18.14 -21.46 11.13
C LEU A 345 16.77 -22.08 11.43
N LYS A 346 16.70 -23.42 11.51
CA LYS A 346 15.64 -24.13 12.22
C LYS A 346 16.04 -24.28 13.69
N ALA A 347 15.39 -23.53 14.58
CA ALA A 347 15.57 -23.63 16.02
C ALA A 347 15.15 -25.01 16.57
N ASP A 348 15.86 -25.47 17.60
CA ASP A 348 15.49 -26.66 18.35
C ASP A 348 14.36 -26.35 19.35
N THR A 349 13.67 -27.37 19.84
CA THR A 349 12.70 -27.26 20.94
C THR A 349 13.23 -26.62 22.22
N THR A 350 14.54 -26.67 22.45
CA THR A 350 15.20 -26.11 23.64
C THR A 350 15.61 -24.65 23.47
N GLU A 351 15.69 -24.17 22.23
CA GLU A 351 16.13 -22.82 21.90
C GLU A 351 14.91 -21.90 21.79
N ASN A 352 14.41 -21.39 22.93
CA ASN A 352 13.20 -20.56 22.95
C ASN A 352 13.40 -19.17 22.36
N THR A 353 14.65 -18.69 22.32
CA THR A 353 15.00 -17.40 21.71
C THR A 353 16.30 -17.55 20.94
N VAL A 354 16.33 -17.01 19.73
CA VAL A 354 17.49 -17.03 18.84
C VAL A 354 17.94 -15.61 18.54
N GLY A 355 19.23 -15.36 18.76
CA GLY A 355 19.92 -14.16 18.33
C GLY A 355 20.65 -14.40 17.02
N GLY A 356 21.16 -13.34 16.41
CA GLY A 356 22.06 -13.50 15.28
C GLY A 356 22.68 -12.21 14.76
N PHE A 357 23.66 -12.40 13.90
CA PHE A 357 24.62 -11.37 13.53
C PHE A 357 24.94 -11.44 12.04
N VAL A 358 25.10 -10.26 11.43
CA VAL A 358 25.84 -10.08 10.19
C VAL A 358 27.24 -9.63 10.57
N GLN A 359 28.26 -10.30 10.05
CA GLN A 359 29.65 -10.10 10.44
C GLN A 359 30.53 -10.00 9.19
N TYR A 360 31.56 -9.16 9.27
CA TYR A 360 32.75 -9.32 8.45
C TYR A 360 33.52 -10.56 8.93
N SER A 361 34.11 -11.31 8.00
CA SER A 361 35.04 -12.39 8.31
C SER A 361 36.13 -12.47 7.24
N PRO A 362 37.40 -12.72 7.60
CA PRO A 362 38.32 -13.28 6.62
C PRO A 362 37.75 -14.61 6.12
N ASP A 363 37.98 -14.95 4.85
CA ASP A 363 37.51 -16.21 4.31
C ASP A 363 38.22 -17.41 4.96
N THR A 364 37.69 -18.62 4.75
CA THR A 364 38.18 -19.85 5.35
C THR A 364 39.68 -20.04 5.07
N GLY A 365 40.48 -20.09 6.13
CA GLY A 365 41.94 -20.26 6.05
C GLY A 365 42.72 -18.96 5.75
N GLN A 366 42.02 -17.83 5.65
CA GLN A 366 42.61 -16.50 5.42
C GLN A 366 42.72 -15.73 6.75
N MET A 367 43.50 -14.66 6.71
CA MET A 367 43.68 -13.72 7.82
C MET A 367 43.17 -12.34 7.43
N VAL A 368 42.75 -11.56 8.43
CA VAL A 368 42.40 -10.15 8.25
C VAL A 368 43.60 -9.40 7.67
N THR A 369 43.37 -8.66 6.59
CA THR A 369 44.37 -7.82 5.94
C THR A 369 44.02 -6.35 6.10
N SER A 370 45.05 -5.50 6.19
CA SER A 370 44.87 -4.04 6.28
C SER A 370 44.07 -3.55 5.08
N GLY A 371 43.00 -2.78 5.34
CA GLY A 371 42.13 -2.23 4.30
C GLY A 371 40.98 -3.13 3.86
N ASP A 372 40.81 -4.32 4.44
CA ASP A 372 39.62 -5.14 4.18
C ASP A 372 38.35 -4.36 4.52
N TYR A 373 37.33 -4.46 3.65
CA TYR A 373 36.06 -3.79 3.89
C TYR A 373 34.86 -4.55 3.32
N LEU A 374 33.69 -4.26 3.88
CA LEU A 374 32.38 -4.67 3.38
C LEU A 374 31.45 -3.46 3.32
N ASP A 375 30.87 -3.24 2.15
CA ASP A 375 29.68 -2.41 2.03
C ASP A 375 28.47 -3.28 2.36
N VAL A 376 27.61 -2.83 3.28
CA VAL A 376 26.45 -3.58 3.76
C VAL A 376 25.19 -2.72 3.74
N THR A 377 24.09 -3.28 3.24
CA THR A 377 22.76 -2.66 3.22
C THR A 377 21.65 -3.69 3.52
N THR A 378 20.45 -3.17 3.78
CA THR A 378 19.22 -3.92 4.07
C THR A 378 19.38 -5.06 5.08
N PRO A 379 20.04 -4.87 6.25
CA PRO A 379 20.14 -5.94 7.23
C PRO A 379 18.76 -6.21 7.84
N GLN A 380 18.40 -7.48 7.89
CA GLN A 380 17.12 -7.92 8.41
C GLN A 380 17.25 -9.24 9.15
N ILE A 381 16.58 -9.35 10.30
CA ILE A 381 16.39 -10.60 11.04
C ILE A 381 14.91 -10.76 11.36
N GLU A 382 14.32 -11.89 11.00
CA GLU A 382 12.88 -12.15 11.06
C GLU A 382 12.59 -13.57 11.54
N ALA A 383 11.41 -13.77 12.15
CA ALA A 383 10.82 -15.09 12.28
C ALA A 383 10.26 -15.54 10.91
N GLY A 384 10.59 -16.75 10.48
CA GLY A 384 10.16 -17.32 9.20
C GLY A 384 11.21 -18.20 8.54
N THR A 385 10.82 -18.90 7.48
CA THR A 385 11.69 -19.85 6.76
C THR A 385 12.53 -19.21 5.64
N GLY A 386 12.30 -17.95 5.32
CA GLY A 386 12.99 -17.19 4.29
C GLY A 386 12.74 -15.69 4.46
N ALA A 387 13.57 -14.87 3.80
CA ALA A 387 13.50 -13.42 3.95
C ALA A 387 12.24 -12.87 3.27
N SER A 388 11.65 -11.85 3.87
CA SER A 388 10.66 -11.02 3.20
C SER A 388 11.30 -9.76 2.61
N SER A 389 10.52 -8.94 1.90
CA SER A 389 10.93 -7.60 1.53
C SER A 389 11.50 -6.81 2.72
N PHE A 390 12.43 -5.91 2.43
CA PHE A 390 13.15 -5.19 3.48
C PHE A 390 12.21 -4.32 4.32
N ILE A 391 12.25 -4.49 5.63
CA ILE A 391 11.45 -3.73 6.59
C ILE A 391 12.38 -2.72 7.26
N VAL A 392 12.08 -1.45 7.01
CA VAL A 392 12.82 -0.32 7.57
C VAL A 392 12.49 -0.20 9.06
N THR A 393 13.53 -0.11 9.89
CA THR A 393 13.41 0.02 11.35
C THR A 393 14.10 1.29 11.84
N GLY A 394 13.50 1.91 12.86
CA GLY A 394 14.12 2.98 13.65
C GLY A 394 14.81 2.40 14.88
N THR A 395 14.69 3.07 16.02
CA THR A 395 15.29 2.64 17.30
C THR A 395 14.59 1.43 17.95
N ALA A 396 13.62 0.81 17.27
CA ALA A 396 12.87 -0.35 17.73
C ALA A 396 12.55 -1.28 16.55
N PRO A 397 12.29 -2.58 16.80
CA PRO A 397 11.77 -3.49 15.79
C PRO A 397 10.52 -2.91 15.11
N ALA A 398 10.36 -3.17 13.81
CA ALA A 398 9.20 -2.73 13.05
C ALA A 398 8.55 -3.90 12.32
N THR A 399 7.22 -3.84 12.22
CA THR A 399 6.40 -4.88 11.62
C THR A 399 5.75 -4.37 10.34
N ARG A 400 5.99 -5.07 9.22
CA ARG A 400 5.23 -4.88 7.98
C ARG A 400 3.94 -5.67 8.07
N ALA A 401 2.80 -5.03 7.78
CA ALA A 401 1.50 -5.68 7.75
C ALA A 401 1.33 -6.60 6.52
N SER A 402 0.42 -7.56 6.63
CA SER A 402 0.07 -8.48 5.54
C SER A 402 -0.57 -7.75 4.35
N ASP A 403 -0.22 -8.16 3.13
CA ASP A 403 -0.90 -7.73 1.90
C ASP A 403 -2.20 -8.52 1.71
N MET A 404 -3.33 -7.82 1.60
CA MET A 404 -4.65 -8.43 1.42
C MET A 404 -5.20 -8.07 0.03
N VAL A 405 -5.30 -9.06 -0.85
CA VAL A 405 -5.79 -8.90 -2.22
C VAL A 405 -7.11 -9.65 -2.38
N THR A 406 -8.18 -8.96 -2.76
CA THR A 406 -9.52 -9.55 -2.82
C THR A 406 -10.35 -9.12 -4.02
N VAL A 407 -11.18 -10.04 -4.50
CA VAL A 407 -12.16 -9.85 -5.59
C VAL A 407 -13.48 -10.50 -5.15
N PRO A 408 -14.65 -9.87 -5.32
CA PRO A 408 -15.92 -10.50 -4.92
C PRO A 408 -16.21 -11.76 -5.74
N ILE A 409 -16.85 -12.77 -5.16
CA ILE A 409 -17.36 -13.92 -5.94
C ILE A 409 -18.55 -13.51 -6.81
N LYS A 410 -19.38 -12.58 -6.32
CA LYS A 410 -20.50 -12.01 -7.06
C LYS A 410 -20.05 -11.54 -8.44
N ASN A 411 -20.72 -12.04 -9.48
CA ASN A 411 -20.47 -11.76 -10.90
C ASN A 411 -19.13 -12.29 -11.45
N ASN A 412 -18.40 -13.13 -10.72
CA ASN A 412 -17.14 -13.74 -11.19
C ASN A 412 -17.13 -15.27 -11.19
N LEU A 413 -17.77 -15.91 -10.22
CA LEU A 413 -17.83 -17.37 -10.13
C LEU A 413 -19.12 -17.79 -9.43
N TYR A 414 -19.77 -18.85 -9.92
CA TYR A 414 -20.96 -19.41 -9.29
C TYR A 414 -20.89 -20.93 -9.18
N ASN A 415 -20.91 -21.64 -10.30
CA ASN A 415 -21.00 -23.09 -10.34
C ASN A 415 -20.06 -23.70 -11.39
N LEU A 416 -20.09 -25.02 -11.49
CA LEU A 416 -19.33 -25.81 -12.48
C LEU A 416 -19.89 -25.64 -13.90
N PRO A 417 -19.06 -25.81 -14.94
CA PRO A 417 -17.61 -26.04 -14.89
C PRO A 417 -16.80 -24.75 -14.77
N PHE A 418 -15.55 -24.87 -14.34
CA PHE A 418 -14.60 -23.77 -14.44
C PHE A 418 -13.15 -24.23 -14.51
N THR A 419 -12.29 -23.34 -15.00
CA THR A 419 -10.84 -23.48 -14.99
C THR A 419 -10.22 -22.20 -14.45
N VAL A 420 -9.16 -22.31 -13.64
CA VAL A 420 -8.38 -21.17 -13.15
C VAL A 420 -6.91 -21.42 -13.41
N LEU A 421 -6.20 -20.40 -13.90
CA LEU A 421 -4.75 -20.39 -14.10
C LEU A 421 -4.16 -19.11 -13.49
N CYS A 422 -2.95 -19.20 -12.94
CA CYS A 422 -2.19 -18.07 -12.41
C CYS A 422 -0.70 -18.34 -12.60
N GLU A 423 0.05 -17.34 -13.06
CA GLU A 423 1.51 -17.38 -13.01
C GLU A 423 1.95 -17.01 -11.59
N VAL A 424 2.93 -17.74 -11.06
CA VAL A 424 3.41 -17.57 -9.69
C VAL A 424 4.92 -17.66 -9.65
N HIS A 425 5.52 -16.77 -8.86
CA HIS A 425 6.93 -16.82 -8.51
C HIS A 425 7.08 -16.94 -6.99
N LYS A 426 7.89 -17.90 -6.53
CA LYS A 426 8.20 -18.10 -5.12
C LYS A 426 9.49 -17.37 -4.76
N ASN A 427 9.46 -16.54 -3.72
CA ASN A 427 10.68 -15.95 -3.16
C ASN A 427 11.36 -16.86 -2.12
N TRP A 428 10.93 -18.12 -2.01
CA TRP A 428 11.34 -19.07 -0.98
C TRP A 428 11.59 -20.46 -1.57
N TYR A 429 12.53 -21.17 -0.95
CA TYR A 429 12.82 -22.60 -1.22
C TYR A 429 12.27 -23.53 -0.15
N LYS A 430 11.78 -22.94 0.93
CA LYS A 430 11.12 -23.64 2.01
C LYS A 430 9.77 -23.02 2.26
N THR A 431 8.73 -23.84 2.29
CA THR A 431 7.35 -23.33 2.42
C THR A 431 7.24 -22.38 3.63
N PRO A 432 6.79 -21.12 3.43
CA PRO A 432 6.79 -20.08 4.47
C PRO A 432 5.76 -20.30 5.58
N ASN A 433 4.86 -21.24 5.37
CA ASN A 433 3.83 -21.65 6.31
C ASN A 433 3.24 -22.98 5.83
N ALA A 434 2.29 -23.53 6.60
CA ALA A 434 1.78 -24.86 6.34
C ALA A 434 1.02 -25.06 5.01
N ALA A 435 0.52 -24.00 4.34
CA ALA A 435 -0.01 -24.11 2.98
C ALA A 435 -0.18 -22.71 2.33
N PRO A 436 0.89 -22.15 1.73
CA PRO A 436 0.84 -20.85 1.09
C PRO A 436 -0.25 -20.82 0.02
N ARG A 437 -1.11 -19.80 0.03
CA ARG A 437 -2.19 -19.63 -0.94
C ARG A 437 -1.71 -18.83 -2.13
N VAL A 438 -2.10 -19.27 -3.32
CA VAL A 438 -2.07 -18.46 -4.54
C VAL A 438 -3.46 -17.88 -4.76
N PHE A 439 -4.47 -18.74 -4.66
CA PHE A 439 -5.88 -18.40 -4.81
C PHE A 439 -6.68 -19.22 -3.80
N ASP A 440 -7.53 -18.57 -3.01
CA ASP A 440 -8.53 -19.28 -2.22
C ASP A 440 -9.80 -18.46 -2.02
N THR A 441 -10.84 -19.08 -1.46
CA THR A 441 -12.09 -18.39 -1.17
C THR A 441 -12.26 -18.12 0.33
N GLY A 442 -12.91 -17.01 0.67
CA GLY A 442 -13.31 -16.64 2.04
C GLY A 442 -14.79 -16.30 2.12
N GLY A 443 -15.39 -16.36 3.31
CA GLY A 443 -16.80 -16.00 3.52
C GLY A 443 -17.81 -16.88 2.77
N HIS A 444 -17.40 -18.08 2.35
CA HIS A 444 -18.24 -19.03 1.63
C HIS A 444 -19.04 -19.92 2.60
N GLN A 445 -20.11 -20.55 2.08
CA GLN A 445 -20.86 -21.54 2.83
C GLN A 445 -20.02 -22.79 3.16
N THR A 446 -20.44 -23.55 4.17
CA THR A 446 -19.77 -24.81 4.57
C THR A 446 -19.58 -25.74 3.38
N GLY A 447 -18.37 -26.28 3.22
CA GLY A 447 -18.01 -27.21 2.16
C GLY A 447 -17.75 -26.59 0.77
N ALA A 448 -17.90 -25.27 0.62
CA ALA A 448 -17.72 -24.58 -0.67
C ALA A 448 -16.35 -23.90 -0.86
N GLY A 449 -15.38 -24.20 0.01
CA GLY A 449 -14.01 -23.69 -0.11
C GLY A 449 -13.34 -24.17 -1.39
N ILE A 450 -12.61 -23.27 -2.03
CA ILE A 450 -11.73 -23.57 -3.15
C ILE A 450 -10.33 -23.11 -2.76
N VAL A 451 -9.33 -23.95 -2.98
CA VAL A 451 -7.95 -23.69 -2.60
C VAL A 451 -7.03 -24.06 -3.74
N MET A 452 -6.11 -23.16 -4.07
CA MET A 452 -4.95 -23.38 -4.92
C MET A 452 -3.73 -22.77 -4.23
N GLY A 453 -2.66 -23.53 -4.14
CA GLY A 453 -1.47 -23.06 -3.46
C GLY A 453 -0.36 -24.08 -3.45
N PHE A 454 0.48 -24.01 -2.42
CA PHE A 454 1.63 -24.87 -2.26
C PHE A 454 1.53 -25.75 -1.03
N GLY A 455 1.98 -27.00 -1.16
CA GLY A 455 2.03 -27.98 -0.08
C GLY A 455 3.45 -28.46 0.19
N SER A 456 3.60 -29.18 1.30
CA SER A 456 4.84 -29.83 1.72
C SER A 456 4.53 -31.23 2.27
N SER A 457 5.18 -32.27 1.75
CA SER A 457 4.91 -33.67 2.14
C SER A 457 5.97 -34.63 1.57
N GLY A 458 6.38 -35.63 2.36
CA GLY A 458 7.00 -36.86 1.85
C GLY A 458 8.21 -36.67 0.93
N GLY A 459 9.06 -35.68 1.20
CA GLY A 459 10.27 -35.36 0.41
C GLY A 459 10.13 -34.22 -0.58
N TYR A 460 8.91 -33.69 -0.81
CA TYR A 460 8.66 -32.56 -1.69
C TYR A 460 8.18 -31.36 -0.87
N ASP A 461 8.85 -30.22 -1.01
CA ASP A 461 8.48 -28.96 -0.36
C ASP A 461 8.17 -27.88 -1.41
N GLY A 462 6.99 -27.28 -1.33
CA GLY A 462 6.56 -26.25 -2.27
C GLY A 462 5.94 -26.77 -3.56
N PHE A 463 5.29 -27.95 -3.54
CA PHE A 463 4.58 -28.47 -4.71
C PHE A 463 3.23 -27.76 -4.93
N PRO A 464 2.83 -27.49 -6.19
CA PRO A 464 1.51 -26.97 -6.50
C PRO A 464 0.41 -27.99 -6.17
N TYR A 465 -0.68 -27.50 -5.59
CA TYR A 465 -1.84 -28.31 -5.27
C TYR A 465 -3.15 -27.53 -5.36
N CYS A 466 -4.25 -28.25 -5.51
CA CYS A 466 -5.59 -27.72 -5.31
C CYS A 466 -6.40 -28.59 -4.34
N ASP A 467 -7.33 -27.94 -3.63
CA ASP A 467 -8.35 -28.60 -2.80
C ASP A 467 -9.71 -27.97 -3.06
N ILE A 468 -10.67 -28.80 -3.45
CA ILE A 468 -12.05 -28.38 -3.70
C ILE A 468 -13.02 -29.50 -3.35
N GLY A 469 -13.93 -29.24 -2.40
CA GLY A 469 -14.99 -30.18 -2.01
C GLY A 469 -14.49 -31.58 -1.63
N GLY A 470 -13.33 -31.65 -0.95
CA GLY A 470 -12.69 -32.90 -0.51
C GLY A 470 -11.85 -33.61 -1.59
N SER A 471 -11.73 -33.04 -2.79
CA SER A 471 -10.80 -33.52 -3.81
C SER A 471 -9.48 -32.77 -3.69
N ASN A 472 -8.42 -33.49 -3.33
CA ASN A 472 -7.08 -32.93 -3.13
C ASN A 472 -6.13 -33.49 -4.19
N ARG A 473 -5.59 -32.60 -5.03
CA ARG A 473 -4.74 -32.95 -6.19
C ARG A 473 -3.44 -32.16 -6.14
N ARG A 474 -2.32 -32.78 -6.54
CA ARG A 474 -0.97 -32.19 -6.45
C ARG A 474 -0.08 -32.63 -7.61
N ILE A 475 0.96 -31.84 -7.90
CA ILE A 475 2.06 -32.19 -8.82
C ILE A 475 3.37 -32.02 -8.05
N ASN A 476 3.85 -33.12 -7.46
CA ASN A 476 5.02 -33.09 -6.58
C ASN A 476 6.31 -32.72 -7.33
N GLU A 477 6.40 -33.08 -8.61
CA GLU A 477 7.60 -32.93 -9.42
C GLU A 477 7.94 -31.47 -9.70
N ASN A 478 6.97 -30.57 -9.60
CA ASN A 478 7.16 -29.13 -9.77
C ASN A 478 7.53 -28.41 -8.45
N ALA A 479 7.75 -29.13 -7.36
CA ALA A 479 8.13 -28.55 -6.07
C ALA A 479 9.39 -27.67 -6.14
N GLY A 480 10.37 -28.09 -6.95
CA GLY A 480 11.65 -27.38 -7.09
C GLY A 480 11.63 -26.15 -8.00
N LEU A 481 10.55 -25.91 -8.76
CA LEU A 481 10.45 -24.75 -9.65
C LEU A 481 10.21 -23.49 -8.84
N GLU A 482 10.86 -22.36 -9.16
CA GLU A 482 10.59 -21.06 -8.54
C GLU A 482 9.45 -20.31 -9.24
N LYS A 483 9.48 -20.32 -10.58
CA LYS A 483 8.46 -19.76 -11.46
C LYS A 483 7.65 -20.89 -12.08
N MET A 484 6.33 -20.74 -12.08
CA MET A 484 5.45 -21.69 -12.75
C MET A 484 4.08 -21.08 -13.01
N LEU A 485 3.41 -21.62 -14.02
CA LEU A 485 1.97 -21.60 -14.08
C LEU A 485 1.41 -22.62 -13.08
N ILE A 486 0.38 -22.24 -12.33
CA ILE A 486 -0.41 -23.14 -11.50
C ILE A 486 -1.89 -22.92 -11.79
N GLY A 487 -2.68 -23.97 -11.71
CA GLY A 487 -4.10 -23.90 -11.96
C GLY A 487 -4.90 -25.08 -11.47
N MET A 488 -6.20 -25.03 -11.71
CA MET A 488 -7.07 -26.19 -11.58
C MET A 488 -8.12 -26.18 -12.69
N ARG A 489 -8.52 -27.37 -13.11
CA ARG A 489 -9.71 -27.58 -13.94
C ARG A 489 -10.75 -28.32 -13.11
N VAL A 490 -12.00 -27.88 -13.19
CA VAL A 490 -13.15 -28.55 -12.58
C VAL A 490 -14.24 -28.72 -13.63
N LYS A 491 -14.49 -29.98 -13.98
CA LYS A 491 -15.42 -30.36 -15.04
C LYS A 491 -16.86 -30.40 -14.56
N SER A 492 -17.81 -30.37 -15.50
CA SER A 492 -19.25 -30.41 -15.28
C SER A 492 -19.68 -31.72 -14.61
N GLU A 493 -19.01 -32.83 -14.93
CA GLU A 493 -19.19 -34.11 -14.24
C GLU A 493 -18.43 -34.20 -12.89
N ARG A 494 -17.90 -33.07 -12.39
CA ARG A 494 -17.22 -32.91 -11.10
C ARG A 494 -15.81 -33.52 -11.02
N SER A 495 -15.20 -33.91 -12.13
CA SER A 495 -13.80 -34.33 -12.14
C SER A 495 -12.89 -33.10 -11.99
N THR A 496 -11.85 -33.19 -11.16
CA THR A 496 -10.88 -32.10 -10.99
C THR A 496 -9.44 -32.59 -11.01
N CYS A 497 -8.56 -31.75 -11.57
CA CYS A 497 -7.11 -31.90 -11.53
C CYS A 497 -6.46 -30.55 -11.19
N VAL A 498 -5.26 -30.61 -10.62
CA VAL A 498 -4.34 -29.47 -10.59
C VAL A 498 -3.53 -29.45 -11.89
N VAL A 499 -3.20 -28.24 -12.35
CA VAL A 499 -2.38 -27.97 -13.52
C VAL A 499 -1.13 -27.23 -13.07
N SER A 500 0.04 -27.57 -13.63
CA SER A 500 1.23 -26.74 -13.49
C SER A 500 2.20 -26.95 -14.64
N ASN A 501 2.61 -25.86 -15.31
CA ASN A 501 3.48 -25.85 -16.49
C ASN A 501 3.14 -26.98 -17.48
N GLY A 502 1.94 -26.94 -18.05
CA GLY A 502 1.48 -27.95 -19.03
C GLY A 502 1.16 -29.33 -18.45
N LYS A 503 1.57 -29.64 -17.21
CA LYS A 503 1.34 -30.93 -16.57
C LYS A 503 0.02 -30.94 -15.83
N LEU A 504 -0.75 -32.01 -16.02
CA LEU A 504 -1.99 -32.27 -15.29
C LEU A 504 -1.77 -33.44 -14.32
N SER A 505 -2.26 -33.30 -13.10
CA SER A 505 -2.40 -34.46 -12.20
C SER A 505 -3.49 -35.41 -12.70
N SER A 506 -3.56 -36.65 -12.21
CA SER A 506 -4.78 -37.48 -12.42
C SER A 506 -6.05 -36.78 -11.90
N GLU A 507 -7.23 -37.21 -12.36
CA GLU A 507 -8.50 -36.58 -11.97
C GLU A 507 -9.15 -37.30 -10.78
N THR A 508 -9.89 -36.55 -9.97
CA THR A 508 -10.71 -37.11 -8.87
C THR A 508 -12.01 -36.33 -8.75
N LYS A 509 -13.10 -36.97 -8.30
CA LYS A 509 -14.40 -36.32 -8.15
C LYS A 509 -14.44 -35.38 -6.95
N THR A 510 -14.90 -34.15 -7.16
CA THR A 510 -15.25 -33.22 -6.08
C THR A 510 -16.71 -33.35 -5.69
N LYS A 511 -17.02 -33.05 -4.42
CA LYS A 511 -18.40 -32.85 -3.94
C LYS A 511 -18.87 -31.39 -4.06
N TRP A 512 -18.00 -30.49 -4.52
CA TRP A 512 -18.33 -29.08 -4.69
C TRP A 512 -19.36 -28.88 -5.81
N GLU A 513 -20.30 -27.96 -5.60
CA GLU A 513 -21.40 -27.72 -6.55
C GLU A 513 -21.49 -26.25 -6.97
N TYR A 514 -21.45 -25.34 -5.99
CA TYR A 514 -21.51 -23.90 -6.22
C TYR A 514 -20.93 -23.11 -5.04
N ILE A 515 -20.73 -21.82 -5.24
CA ILE A 515 -20.33 -20.85 -4.22
C ILE A 515 -21.31 -19.66 -4.19
N ARG A 516 -21.67 -19.19 -2.98
CA ARG A 516 -22.59 -18.06 -2.81
C ARG A 516 -21.91 -16.74 -3.15
N SER A 517 -22.71 -15.78 -3.64
CA SER A 517 -22.24 -14.45 -4.04
C SER A 517 -21.65 -13.60 -2.91
N THR A 518 -21.90 -13.95 -1.64
CA THR A 518 -21.32 -13.29 -0.47
C THR A 518 -19.85 -13.62 -0.23
N ALA A 519 -19.34 -14.67 -0.89
CA ALA A 519 -17.96 -15.09 -0.75
C ALA A 519 -17.00 -14.13 -1.48
N THR A 520 -15.71 -14.31 -1.22
CA THR A 520 -14.65 -13.49 -1.77
C THR A 520 -13.52 -14.38 -2.27
N ILE A 521 -12.99 -14.07 -3.44
CA ILE A 521 -11.70 -14.59 -3.92
C ILE A 521 -10.61 -13.82 -3.19
N ARG A 522 -9.68 -14.54 -2.59
CA ARG A 522 -8.45 -13.99 -2.01
C ARG A 522 -7.27 -14.47 -2.84
N ILE A 523 -6.35 -13.56 -3.12
CA ILE A 523 -5.13 -13.85 -3.88
C ILE A 523 -3.95 -13.72 -2.91
N GLY A 524 -3.12 -14.76 -2.83
CA GLY A 524 -1.85 -14.72 -2.12
C GLY A 524 -1.88 -14.72 -0.58
N GLY A 525 -3.04 -14.71 0.09
CA GLY A 525 -3.12 -14.69 1.56
C GLY A 525 -4.53 -14.70 2.15
N GLN A 526 -4.68 -15.12 3.42
CA GLN A 526 -6.00 -15.35 4.03
C GLN A 526 -6.48 -14.27 5.00
N THR A 527 -5.60 -13.77 5.87
CA THR A 527 -5.96 -12.88 6.97
C THR A 527 -4.87 -11.85 7.25
N THR A 528 -5.23 -10.75 7.90
CA THR A 528 -4.28 -9.70 8.29
C THR A 528 -3.17 -10.19 9.23
N ALA A 529 -3.38 -11.29 9.95
CA ALA A 529 -2.41 -11.94 10.82
C ALA A 529 -1.34 -12.78 10.07
N GLY A 530 -1.26 -12.68 8.74
CA GLY A 530 -0.21 -13.36 7.95
C GLY A 530 -0.49 -14.83 7.66
N LEU A 531 -1.68 -15.34 7.98
CA LEU A 531 -2.01 -16.75 7.76
C LEU A 531 -1.96 -17.12 6.28
N ARG A 532 -1.22 -18.20 5.99
CA ARG A 532 -1.16 -18.86 4.67
C ARG A 532 -0.76 -17.95 3.51
N HIS A 533 0.03 -16.90 3.77
CA HIS A 533 0.49 -16.01 2.72
C HIS A 533 1.49 -16.66 1.77
N LEU A 534 1.53 -16.17 0.53
CA LEU A 534 2.39 -16.67 -0.53
C LEU A 534 3.86 -16.40 -0.26
N PHE A 535 4.22 -15.16 0.13
CA PHE A 535 5.60 -14.66 0.12
C PHE A 535 6.24 -14.80 -1.27
N GLY A 536 5.65 -14.13 -2.25
CA GLY A 536 6.05 -14.24 -3.64
C GLY A 536 5.18 -13.38 -4.52
N HIS A 537 5.19 -13.64 -5.82
CA HIS A 537 4.47 -12.85 -6.80
C HIS A 537 3.37 -13.66 -7.47
N VAL A 538 2.30 -12.96 -7.80
CA VAL A 538 1.24 -13.47 -8.67
C VAL A 538 1.16 -12.61 -9.92
N ARG A 539 0.90 -13.26 -11.04
CA ARG A 539 0.73 -12.61 -12.34
C ARG A 539 -0.32 -13.35 -13.17
N ASN A 540 -0.98 -12.63 -14.07
CA ASN A 540 -1.82 -13.20 -15.11
C ASN A 540 -2.90 -14.18 -14.60
N PHE A 541 -3.62 -13.79 -13.54
CA PHE A 541 -4.71 -14.57 -12.97
C PHE A 541 -5.88 -14.62 -13.96
N ARG A 542 -6.33 -15.82 -14.31
CA ARG A 542 -7.36 -16.07 -15.33
C ARG A 542 -8.33 -17.11 -14.85
N LEU A 543 -9.63 -16.87 -15.07
CA LEU A 543 -10.72 -17.79 -14.78
C LEU A 543 -11.66 -17.88 -15.97
N TRP A 544 -12.07 -19.10 -16.30
CA TRP A 544 -13.05 -19.41 -17.32
C TRP A 544 -14.21 -20.21 -16.72
N HIS A 545 -15.45 -19.93 -17.12
CA HIS A 545 -16.62 -20.79 -16.86
C HIS A 545 -16.69 -21.94 -17.87
N LYS A 546 -15.53 -22.58 -18.11
CA LYS A 546 -15.32 -23.63 -19.11
C LYS A 546 -14.32 -24.66 -18.63
N GLU A 547 -14.47 -25.86 -19.18
CA GLU A 547 -13.48 -26.93 -19.09
C GLU A 547 -12.47 -26.74 -20.21
N LEU A 548 -11.29 -26.18 -19.90
CA LEU A 548 -10.25 -26.08 -20.92
C LEU A 548 -9.74 -27.49 -21.26
N THR A 549 -9.40 -27.72 -22.53
CA THR A 549 -8.81 -28.97 -23.00
C THR A 549 -7.39 -29.14 -22.46
N ASP A 550 -6.83 -30.35 -22.50
CA ASP A 550 -5.44 -30.59 -22.09
C ASP A 550 -4.46 -29.76 -22.94
N ALA A 551 -4.73 -29.58 -24.23
CA ALA A 551 -3.95 -28.74 -25.11
C ALA A 551 -3.99 -27.25 -24.71
N GLN A 552 -5.16 -26.75 -24.30
CA GLN A 552 -5.34 -25.38 -23.77
C GLN A 552 -4.67 -25.19 -22.40
N LEU A 553 -4.38 -26.27 -21.68
CA LEU A 553 -3.68 -26.25 -20.42
C LEU A 553 -2.16 -26.44 -20.58
N GLY A 554 -1.67 -26.54 -21.82
CA GLY A 554 -0.26 -26.76 -22.17
C GLY A 554 0.68 -25.58 -21.94
N GLU A 555 0.20 -24.47 -21.39
CA GLU A 555 1.00 -23.28 -21.13
C GLU A 555 2.07 -23.52 -20.05
N VAL A 556 3.27 -22.99 -20.29
CA VAL A 556 4.45 -23.10 -19.42
C VAL A 556 5.02 -21.72 -19.14
N VAL A 557 5.55 -21.53 -17.93
CA VAL A 557 6.38 -20.38 -17.56
C VAL A 557 7.81 -20.88 -17.38
N GLU A 558 8.76 -20.18 -18.01
CA GLU A 558 10.20 -20.43 -17.88
C GLU A 558 10.81 -19.73 -16.67
#